data_AF-S5U4W4-F1
#
_entry.id   AF-S5U4W4-F1
#
_cell.length_a   1.000
_cell.length_b   1.000
_cell.length_c   1.000
_cell.angle_alpha   90.00
_cell.angle_beta   90.00
_cell.angle_gamma   90.00
#
_symmetry.space_group_name_H-M   'P 1'
#
loop_
_entity.id
_entity.type
_entity.pdbx_description
1 polymer ?
#
loop_
_entity_poly.entity_id
_entity_poly.type
_entity_poly.pdbx_seq_one_letter_code
_entity_poly.pdbx_strand_id
1 'polypeptide(L)'
;MFTAYLILCPIVALVLVGINWLLATSNSYVEKDGPFECGFTSFQQSRSAFSVAFILVAILFLPFDLEISSILPYVVSPYTNGIYGLIILVLFLVILVVAFIVEIRLKALQLNRNFTNDLPHTELYDINTKDNISNIRH
;
A
#
# COMPACT_ATOMS: atom_id res chain seq x y z
N MET A 1 -23.06 -15.78 24.07
CA MET A 1 -22.39 -14.46 24.18
C MET A 1 -21.52 -14.17 22.96
N PHE A 2 -20.54 -15.02 22.61
CA PHE A 2 -19.69 -14.83 21.41
C PHE A 2 -20.47 -14.63 20.09
N THR A 3 -21.45 -15.49 19.80
CA THR A 3 -22.31 -15.39 18.60
C THR A 3 -23.10 -14.09 18.55
N ALA A 4 -23.53 -13.57 19.71
CA ALA A 4 -24.24 -12.31 19.81
C ALA A 4 -23.34 -11.12 19.43
N TYR A 5 -22.06 -11.12 19.87
CA TYR A 5 -21.11 -10.08 19.50
C TYR A 5 -20.76 -10.07 18.01
N LEU A 6 -20.56 -11.26 17.41
CA LEU A 6 -20.27 -11.36 15.97
C LEU A 6 -21.42 -10.82 15.09
N ILE A 7 -22.66 -10.99 15.54
CA ILE A 7 -23.84 -10.51 14.80
C ILE A 7 -24.10 -9.02 15.09
N LEU A 8 -23.91 -8.57 16.32
CA LEU A 8 -24.21 -7.18 16.73
C LEU A 8 -23.27 -6.15 16.09
N CYS A 9 -21.97 -6.45 15.97
CA CYS A 9 -20.98 -5.51 15.43
C CYS A 9 -21.29 -5.02 14.00
N PRO A 10 -21.56 -5.90 13.00
CA PRO A 10 -21.93 -5.47 11.66
C PRO A 10 -23.32 -4.82 11.61
N ILE A 11 -24.27 -5.27 12.44
CA ILE A 11 -25.62 -4.68 12.51
C ILE A 11 -25.54 -3.21 12.94
N VAL A 12 -24.78 -2.90 13.98
CA VAL A 12 -24.62 -1.52 14.46
C VAL A 12 -23.96 -0.64 13.38
N ALA A 13 -22.94 -1.14 12.69
CA ALA A 13 -22.31 -0.41 11.58
C ALA A 13 -23.31 -0.11 10.45
N LEU A 14 -24.13 -1.07 10.06
CA LEU A 14 -25.16 -0.89 9.04
C LEU A 14 -26.27 0.07 9.48
N VAL A 15 -26.70 0.01 10.73
CA VAL A 15 -27.72 0.93 11.27
C VAL A 15 -27.20 2.37 11.26
N LEU A 16 -25.94 2.61 11.64
CA LEU A 16 -25.34 3.95 11.60
C LEU A 16 -25.24 4.50 10.17
N VAL A 17 -24.83 3.66 9.21
CA VAL A 17 -24.81 4.03 7.78
C VAL A 17 -26.23 4.31 7.28
N GLY A 18 -27.22 3.49 7.66
CA GLY A 18 -28.62 3.68 7.29
C GLY A 18 -29.24 4.96 7.86
N ILE A 19 -28.93 5.30 9.11
CA ILE A 19 -29.33 6.57 9.74
C ILE A 19 -28.66 7.74 9.02
N ASN A 20 -27.36 7.65 8.73
CA ASN A 20 -26.67 8.71 7.99
C ASN A 20 -27.31 8.93 6.62
N TRP A 21 -27.62 7.86 5.89
CA TRP A 21 -28.28 7.96 4.60
C TRP A 21 -29.69 8.58 4.67
N LEU A 22 -30.45 8.28 5.72
CA LEU A 22 -31.80 8.84 5.90
C LEU A 22 -31.79 10.32 6.35
N LEU A 23 -30.83 10.72 7.19
CA LEU A 23 -30.76 12.07 7.77
C LEU A 23 -29.86 13.03 6.96
N ALA A 24 -28.90 12.53 6.19
CA ALA A 24 -27.98 13.38 5.44
C ALA A 24 -28.67 14.00 4.23
N THR A 25 -28.55 15.32 4.09
CA THR A 25 -28.98 16.02 2.88
C THR A 25 -27.98 15.76 1.75
N SER A 26 -28.40 15.03 0.72
CA SER A 26 -27.59 14.77 -0.47
C SER A 26 -27.74 15.93 -1.45
N ASN A 27 -26.84 16.90 -1.40
CA ASN A 27 -26.73 17.93 -2.43
C ASN A 27 -25.57 17.59 -3.38
N SER A 28 -25.91 17.02 -4.53
CA SER A 28 -24.97 16.57 -5.58
C SER A 28 -24.78 17.66 -6.63
N TYR A 29 -23.53 18.06 -6.82
CA TYR A 29 -23.12 18.99 -7.87
C TYR A 29 -21.94 18.37 -8.61
N VAL A 30 -21.80 18.67 -9.89
CA VAL A 30 -20.80 18.05 -10.78
C VAL A 30 -19.37 18.21 -10.24
N GLU A 31 -19.05 19.38 -9.68
CA GLU A 31 -17.74 19.64 -9.04
C GLU A 31 -17.56 19.03 -7.64
N LYS A 32 -18.64 18.55 -7.00
CA LYS A 32 -18.59 17.85 -5.71
C LYS A 32 -18.46 16.32 -5.89
N ASP A 33 -19.05 15.80 -6.95
CA ASP A 33 -19.07 14.36 -7.25
C ASP A 33 -17.86 13.92 -8.10
N GLY A 34 -17.09 14.88 -8.63
CA GLY A 34 -15.83 14.65 -9.35
C GLY A 34 -14.61 14.53 -8.43
N PRO A 35 -13.51 13.90 -8.89
CA PRO A 35 -12.25 13.91 -8.16
C PRO A 35 -11.72 15.34 -7.99
N PHE A 36 -11.14 15.64 -6.81
CA PHE A 36 -10.46 16.91 -6.58
C PHE A 36 -9.16 16.96 -7.40
N GLU A 37 -9.26 17.48 -8.62
CA GLU A 37 -8.10 17.72 -9.49
C GLU A 37 -7.82 19.22 -9.58
N CYS A 38 -6.55 19.61 -9.43
CA CYS A 38 -6.10 20.96 -9.74
C CYS A 38 -6.15 21.18 -11.27
N GLY A 39 -7.34 21.45 -11.80
CA GLY A 39 -7.55 22.14 -13.08
C GLY A 39 -7.12 21.44 -14.37
N PHE A 40 -6.67 20.19 -14.34
CA PHE A 40 -6.25 19.46 -15.55
C PHE A 40 -6.68 18.00 -15.51
N THR A 41 -7.56 17.61 -16.44
CA THR A 41 -7.87 16.21 -16.71
C THR A 41 -6.71 15.62 -17.52
N SER A 42 -5.78 14.96 -16.85
CA SER A 42 -4.79 14.19 -17.58
C SER A 42 -5.50 13.00 -18.21
N PHE A 43 -5.64 12.98 -19.54
CA PHE A 43 -5.93 11.77 -20.31
C PHE A 43 -4.70 10.85 -20.26
N GLN A 44 -4.32 10.40 -19.06
CA GLN A 44 -3.17 9.56 -18.84
C GLN A 44 -3.59 8.25 -18.18
N GLN A 45 -2.87 7.20 -18.56
CA GLN A 45 -2.90 5.86 -18.03
C GLN A 45 -3.37 5.79 -16.55
N SER A 46 -4.48 5.10 -16.29
CA SER A 46 -5.03 4.88 -14.93
C SER A 46 -4.09 4.05 -14.01
N ARG A 47 -2.94 3.60 -14.53
CA ARG A 47 -1.91 2.89 -13.78
C ARG A 47 -0.74 3.84 -13.50
N SER A 48 -0.57 4.21 -12.24
CA SER A 48 0.65 4.87 -11.78
C SER A 48 1.80 3.86 -11.73
N ALA A 49 2.96 4.26 -12.23
CA ALA A 49 4.19 3.47 -12.04
C ALA A 49 4.59 3.56 -10.57
N PHE A 50 4.54 2.41 -9.89
CA PHE A 50 4.89 2.30 -8.49
C PHE A 50 6.14 1.45 -8.33
N SER A 51 6.90 1.68 -7.26
CA SER A 51 8.12 0.90 -7.00
C SER A 51 7.79 -0.57 -6.77
N VAL A 52 8.62 -1.46 -7.31
CA VAL A 52 8.50 -2.93 -7.14
C VAL A 52 8.61 -3.32 -5.66
N ALA A 53 9.26 -2.51 -4.83
CA ALA A 53 9.42 -2.77 -3.39
C ALA A 53 8.09 -3.03 -2.67
N PHE A 54 7.00 -2.37 -3.09
CA PHE A 54 5.72 -2.50 -2.40
C PHE A 54 4.97 -3.80 -2.71
N ILE A 55 5.07 -4.32 -3.94
CA ILE A 55 4.55 -5.67 -4.25
C ILE A 55 5.42 -6.74 -3.58
N LEU A 56 6.71 -6.47 -3.45
CA LEU A 56 7.66 -7.37 -2.79
C LEU A 56 7.34 -7.56 -1.30
N VAL A 57 6.88 -6.51 -0.60
CA VAL A 57 6.39 -6.63 0.78
C VAL A 57 5.18 -7.57 0.88
N ALA A 58 4.24 -7.50 -0.07
CA ALA A 58 3.06 -8.39 -0.08
C ALA A 58 3.46 -9.86 -0.34
N ILE A 59 4.42 -10.09 -1.24
CA ILE A 59 4.94 -11.44 -1.51
C ILE A 59 5.73 -11.97 -0.31
N LEU A 60 6.52 -11.12 0.38
CA LEU A 60 7.26 -11.48 1.58
C LEU A 60 6.38 -11.72 2.81
N PHE A 61 5.20 -11.11 2.88
CA PHE A 61 4.24 -11.41 3.93
C PHE A 61 3.80 -12.88 3.92
N LEU A 62 3.70 -13.50 2.74
CA LEU A 62 3.24 -14.87 2.57
C LEU A 62 4.11 -15.92 3.29
N PRO A 63 5.45 -15.99 3.12
CA PRO A 63 6.28 -16.96 3.84
C PRO A 63 6.34 -16.68 5.35
N PHE A 64 6.26 -15.42 5.79
CA PHE A 64 6.20 -15.10 7.23
C PHE A 64 4.87 -15.50 7.87
N ASP A 65 3.76 -15.35 7.16
CA ASP A 65 2.46 -15.85 7.60
C ASP A 65 2.46 -17.38 7.66
N LEU A 66 3.09 -18.04 6.68
CA LEU A 66 3.25 -19.50 6.66
C LEU A 66 4.13 -19.99 7.83
N GLU A 67 5.21 -19.29 8.16
CA GLU A 67 6.05 -19.59 9.34
C GLU A 67 5.19 -19.64 10.61
N ILE A 68 4.43 -18.58 10.90
CA ILE A 68 3.61 -18.50 12.12
C ILE A 68 2.48 -19.54 12.09
N SER A 69 1.82 -19.71 10.94
CA SER A 69 0.78 -20.72 10.74
C SER A 69 1.30 -22.14 10.97
N SER A 70 2.54 -22.44 10.57
CA SER A 70 3.18 -23.75 10.78
C SER A 70 3.62 -24.00 12.23
N ILE A 71 3.94 -22.93 12.97
CA ILE A 71 4.30 -23.01 14.39
C ILE A 71 3.08 -23.32 15.26
N LEU A 72 1.91 -22.76 14.92
CA LEU A 72 0.67 -22.91 15.68
C LEU A 72 0.25 -24.37 15.97
N PRO A 73 0.16 -25.29 14.99
CA PRO A 73 -0.23 -26.68 15.25
C PRO A 73 0.76 -27.42 16.13
N TYR A 74 2.07 -27.12 16.01
CA TYR A 74 3.10 -27.70 16.87
C TYR A 74 2.96 -27.21 18.31
N VAL A 75 2.73 -25.91 18.52
CA VAL A 75 2.55 -25.31 19.87
C VAL A 75 1.29 -25.81 20.56
N VAL A 76 0.21 -26.06 19.81
CA VAL A 76 -1.05 -26.58 20.37
C VAL A 76 -0.92 -28.04 20.82
N SER A 77 -0.03 -28.83 20.21
CA SER A 77 0.08 -30.27 20.47
C SER A 77 1.54 -30.79 20.53
N PRO A 78 2.40 -30.24 21.41
CA PRO A 78 3.81 -30.62 21.45
C PRO A 78 4.01 -32.07 21.91
N TYR A 79 3.14 -32.57 22.79
CA TYR A 79 3.22 -33.91 23.37
C TYR A 79 2.92 -35.03 22.36
N THR A 80 2.05 -34.79 21.37
CA THR A 80 1.69 -35.80 20.36
C THR A 80 2.69 -35.85 19.21
N ASN A 81 3.25 -34.70 18.83
CA ASN A 81 4.22 -34.59 17.73
C ASN A 81 5.64 -34.97 18.16
N GLY A 82 5.96 -34.85 19.45
CA GLY A 82 7.24 -35.24 20.03
C GLY A 82 8.44 -34.57 19.36
N ILE A 83 9.61 -35.20 19.48
CA ILE A 83 10.86 -34.68 18.91
C ILE A 83 10.86 -34.70 17.36
N TYR A 84 10.10 -35.62 16.76
CA TYR A 84 10.04 -35.79 15.31
C TYR A 84 9.37 -34.59 14.63
N GLY A 85 8.22 -34.14 15.16
CA GLY A 85 7.55 -32.94 14.67
C GLY A 85 8.39 -31.68 14.88
N LEU A 86 9.17 -31.60 15.97
CA LEU A 86 10.09 -30.50 16.21
C LEU A 86 11.18 -30.43 15.14
N ILE A 87 11.79 -31.56 14.77
CA ILE A 87 12.85 -31.62 13.75
C ILE A 87 12.32 -31.14 12.39
N ILE A 88 11.12 -31.59 11.99
CA ILE A 88 10.48 -31.16 10.74
C ILE A 88 10.18 -29.67 10.76
N LEU A 89 9.64 -29.16 11.87
CA LEU A 89 9.35 -27.74 12.03
C LEU A 89 10.61 -26.89 11.95
N VAL A 90 11.69 -27.28 12.65
CA VAL A 90 12.96 -26.55 12.61
C VAL A 90 13.57 -26.58 11.21
N LEU A 91 13.54 -27.72 10.51
CA LEU A 91 14.03 -27.82 9.14
C LEU A 91 13.23 -26.91 8.19
N PHE A 92 11.91 -26.87 8.34
CA PHE A 92 11.05 -25.97 7.58
C PHE A 92 11.37 -24.49 7.85
N LEU A 93 11.53 -24.10 9.12
CA LEU A 93 11.88 -22.72 9.47
C LEU A 93 13.26 -22.31 8.95
N VAL A 94 14.26 -23.19 9.02
CA VAL A 94 15.61 -22.89 8.51
C VAL A 94 15.59 -22.60 7.01
N ILE A 95 14.82 -23.36 6.24
CA ILE A 95 14.68 -23.13 4.79
C ILE A 95 14.04 -21.77 4.50
N LEU A 96 12.99 -21.39 5.24
CA LEU A 96 12.35 -20.07 5.08
C LEU A 96 13.28 -18.92 5.49
N VAL A 97 14.04 -19.07 6.57
CA VAL A 97 15.02 -18.08 7.02
C VAL A 97 16.12 -17.88 5.97
N VAL A 98 16.63 -18.96 5.38
CA VAL A 98 17.64 -18.86 4.30
C VAL A 98 17.07 -18.12 3.09
N ALA A 99 15.84 -18.45 2.67
CA ALA A 99 15.17 -17.75 1.57
C ALA A 99 15.01 -16.25 1.87
N PHE A 100 14.62 -15.89 3.10
CA PHE A 100 14.49 -14.51 3.51
C PHE A 100 15.83 -13.75 3.54
N ILE A 101 16.91 -14.40 3.99
CA ILE A 101 18.26 -13.81 3.97
C ILE A 101 18.68 -13.46 2.54
N VAL A 102 18.41 -14.34 1.57
CA VAL A 102 18.71 -14.08 0.14
C VAL A 102 17.98 -12.82 -0.34
N GLU A 103 16.70 -12.68 0.00
CA GLU A 103 15.91 -11.52 -0.40
C GLU A 103 16.42 -10.20 0.20
N ILE A 104 16.83 -10.22 1.49
CA ILE A 104 17.45 -9.04 2.11
C ILE A 104 18.76 -8.66 1.41
N ARG A 105 19.58 -9.65 1.05
CA ARG A 105 20.86 -9.41 0.36
C ARG A 105 20.66 -8.78 -1.01
N LEU A 106 19.55 -9.08 -1.69
CA LEU A 106 19.17 -8.47 -2.97
C LEU A 106 18.75 -7.00 -2.84
N LYS A 107 18.63 -6.44 -1.62
CA LYS A 107 18.19 -5.05 -1.36
C LYS A 107 16.84 -4.71 -2.01
N ALA A 108 16.01 -5.70 -2.30
CA ALA A 108 14.75 -5.51 -3.02
C ALA A 108 13.72 -4.66 -2.26
N LEU A 109 13.88 -4.52 -0.94
CA LEU A 109 13.06 -3.67 -0.06
C LEU A 109 13.52 -2.20 -0.01
N GLN A 110 14.66 -1.85 -0.60
CA GLN A 110 15.15 -0.47 -0.58
C GLN A 110 14.32 0.40 -1.52
N LEU A 111 13.62 1.39 -0.94
CA LEU A 111 12.93 2.40 -1.73
C LEU A 111 13.95 3.45 -2.20
N ASN A 112 14.47 3.26 -3.40
CA ASN A 112 15.37 4.23 -4.00
C ASN A 112 14.62 5.54 -4.33
N ARG A 113 15.13 6.66 -3.83
CA ARG A 113 14.62 8.00 -4.13
C ARG A 113 15.52 8.60 -5.21
N ASN A 114 15.17 8.37 -6.47
CA ASN A 114 15.80 9.12 -7.55
C ASN A 114 15.13 10.50 -7.61
N PHE A 115 15.81 11.49 -7.02
CA PHE A 115 15.52 12.88 -7.30
C PHE A 115 16.14 13.18 -8.65
N THR A 116 15.34 13.13 -9.72
CA THR A 116 15.77 13.73 -10.96
C THR A 116 15.88 15.23 -10.69
N ASN A 117 17.11 15.76 -10.68
CA ASN A 117 17.35 17.19 -10.65
C ASN A 117 17.05 17.78 -12.04
N ASP A 118 15.84 17.55 -12.55
CA ASP A 118 15.37 18.23 -13.75
C ASP A 118 14.79 19.57 -13.30
N LEU A 119 15.67 20.55 -13.13
CA LEU A 119 15.29 21.95 -13.24
C LEU A 119 16.38 22.65 -14.05
N PRO A 120 15.95 23.42 -15.07
CA PRO A 120 15.35 24.68 -14.72
C PRO A 120 13.97 24.89 -15.37
N HIS A 121 12.92 24.90 -14.55
CA HIS A 121 11.72 25.71 -14.85
C HIS A 121 12.03 27.22 -14.96
N THR A 122 13.27 27.62 -14.67
CA THR A 122 13.79 28.98 -14.86
C THR A 122 13.92 29.36 -16.33
N GLU A 123 14.17 28.42 -17.26
CA GLU A 123 14.32 28.80 -18.68
C GLU A 123 13.00 29.25 -19.31
N LEU A 124 11.84 28.70 -18.92
CA LEU A 124 10.54 29.09 -19.49
C LEU A 124 10.01 30.46 -19.02
N TYR A 125 10.46 30.96 -17.86
CA TYR A 125 10.09 32.31 -17.40
C TYR A 125 11.01 33.40 -17.97
N ASP A 126 12.27 33.05 -18.28
CA ASP A 126 13.25 34.00 -18.82
C ASP A 126 13.03 34.32 -20.30
N ILE A 127 12.54 33.38 -21.13
CA ILE A 127 12.21 33.67 -22.55
C ILE A 127 11.12 34.74 -22.66
N ASN A 128 10.02 34.58 -21.92
CA ASN A 128 8.89 35.52 -21.98
C ASN A 128 9.24 36.90 -21.37
N THR A 129 10.11 36.93 -20.36
CA THR A 129 10.58 38.19 -19.74
C THR A 129 11.59 38.93 -20.64
N LYS A 130 12.50 38.22 -21.33
CA LYS A 130 13.43 38.84 -22.28
C LYS A 130 12.73 39.42 -23.51
N ASP A 131 11.71 38.74 -24.02
CA ASP A 131 10.94 39.21 -25.18
C ASP A 131 10.08 40.44 -24.86
N ASN A 132 9.61 40.60 -23.62
CA ASN A 132 8.89 41.79 -23.19
C ASN A 132 9.84 43.01 -22.96
N ILE A 133 11.05 42.78 -22.44
CA ILE A 133 12.04 43.85 -22.20
C ILE A 133 12.70 44.34 -23.50
N SER A 134 12.81 43.50 -24.53
CA SER A 134 13.35 43.90 -25.84
C SER A 134 12.36 44.76 -26.65
N ASN A 135 11.05 44.54 -26.47
CA ASN A 135 9.99 45.29 -27.15
C ASN A 135 9.70 46.68 -26.53
N ILE A 136 10.21 46.95 -25.32
CA ILE A 136 10.11 48.27 -24.65
C ILE A 136 11.33 49.15 -24.95
N ARG A 137 12.38 48.59 -25.57
CA ARG A 137 13.66 49.29 -25.87
C ARG A 137 13.85 49.69 -27.35
N HIS A 138 12.77 49.75 -28.12
CA HIS A 138 12.73 50.35 -29.46
C HIS A 138 11.77 51.53 -29.51
#